data_AF-A0A4R5CGP8-F1
#
_entry.id   AF-A0A4R5CGP8-F1
#
_cell.length_a   1.000
_cell.length_b   1.000
_cell.length_c   1.000
_cell.angle_alpha   90.00
_cell.angle_beta   90.00
_cell.angle_gamma   90.00
#
_symmetry.space_group_name_H-M   'P 1'
#
loop_
_entity.id
_entity.type
_entity.pdbx_description
1 polymer ?
#
loop_
_entity_poly.entity_id
_entity_poly.type
_entity_poly.pdbx_seq_one_letter_code
_entity_poly.pdbx_strand_id
1 'polypeptide(L)'
;MGFKHLFKAKLDWLITEKEEGVTLKIFSKSHTIAIEGKTLLHVSAAKVFKGDPTLYNPEDLLLSSVVSCHMMSYLYVCEQNGIEIISYSDSAEATLEVLANGSGRFVSIQLNPIVIIRNKEKLVEALNLHKQANKLCFIANSCNFPIEHFPICEVVATNT
;
A
#
# COMPACT_ATOMS: atom_id res chain seq x y z
N MET A 1 18.47 -16.87 13.33
CA MET A 1 17.33 -17.08 14.23
C MET A 1 16.34 -15.96 13.96
N GLY A 2 15.07 -16.26 13.66
CA GLY A 2 14.06 -15.22 13.41
C GLY A 2 13.62 -14.55 14.71
N PHE A 3 13.12 -13.32 14.64
CA PHE A 3 12.45 -12.64 15.75
C PHE A 3 10.98 -12.40 15.42
N LYS A 4 10.15 -12.25 16.45
CA LYS A 4 8.74 -11.87 16.31
C LYS A 4 8.56 -10.49 16.91
N HIS A 5 7.78 -9.66 16.24
CA HIS A 5 7.39 -8.33 16.72
C HIS A 5 5.88 -8.18 16.65
N LEU A 6 5.29 -7.53 17.66
CA LEU A 6 3.85 -7.32 17.76
C LEU A 6 3.50 -5.88 17.37
N PHE A 7 2.66 -5.74 16.34
CA PHE A 7 2.04 -4.46 15.99
C PHE A 7 0.66 -4.35 16.65
N LYS A 8 0.28 -3.16 17.13
CA LYS A 8 -1.02 -2.88 17.74
C LYS A 8 -1.67 -1.67 17.08
N ALA A 9 -2.99 -1.73 16.91
CA ALA A 9 -3.83 -0.61 16.51
C ALA A 9 -5.14 -0.67 17.32
N LYS A 10 -5.70 0.49 17.65
CA LYS A 10 -7.00 0.62 18.31
C LYS A 10 -7.95 1.39 17.38
N LEU A 11 -9.19 0.93 17.26
CA LEU A 11 -10.24 1.62 16.53
C LEU A 11 -11.28 2.15 17.53
N ASP A 12 -11.70 3.40 17.34
CA ASP A 12 -12.82 4.01 18.06
C ASP A 12 -13.83 4.54 17.03
N TRP A 13 -15.09 4.15 17.17
CA TRP A 13 -16.23 4.61 16.37
C TRP A 13 -17.33 5.10 17.32
N LEU A 14 -17.92 6.25 17.02
CA LEU A 14 -18.91 6.92 17.87
C LEU A 14 -20.06 7.43 17.01
N ILE A 15 -21.28 7.36 17.57
CA ILE A 15 -22.48 7.96 16.96
C ILE A 15 -22.38 9.48 17.12
N THR A 16 -22.59 10.23 16.03
CA THR A 16 -22.70 11.69 16.08
C THR A 16 -24.16 12.13 16.20
N GLU A 17 -24.45 13.19 16.96
CA GLU A 17 -25.80 13.69 17.31
C GLU A 17 -26.74 13.92 16.11
N LYS A 18 -26.22 14.08 14.88
CA LYS A 18 -27.03 14.19 13.64
C LYS A 18 -27.79 12.91 13.25
N GLU A 19 -27.59 11.79 13.94
CA GLU A 19 -28.33 10.53 13.73
C GLU A 19 -29.62 10.45 14.60
N GLU A 20 -29.89 11.43 15.46
CA GLU A 20 -31.14 11.50 16.24
C GLU A 20 -32.30 11.97 15.35
N GLY A 21 -33.23 11.05 15.03
CA GLY A 21 -34.50 11.37 14.35
C GLY A 21 -34.72 10.71 12.98
N VAL A 22 -33.77 9.93 12.46
CA VAL A 22 -33.95 9.20 11.20
C VAL A 22 -34.53 7.81 11.47
N THR A 23 -35.70 7.52 10.88
CA THR A 23 -36.45 6.25 11.00
C THR A 23 -35.72 5.03 10.43
N LEU A 24 -34.53 5.22 9.85
CA LEU A 24 -33.58 4.19 9.43
C LEU A 24 -32.21 4.55 10.02
N LYS A 25 -31.73 3.78 10.99
CA LYS A 25 -30.41 3.95 11.61
C LYS A 25 -29.31 3.61 10.58
N ILE A 26 -28.91 4.58 9.76
CA ILE A 26 -27.72 4.48 8.93
C ILE A 26 -26.56 4.97 9.77
N PHE A 27 -25.75 4.04 10.26
CA PHE A 27 -24.53 4.37 10.98
C PHE A 27 -23.53 5.09 10.08
N SER A 28 -22.91 6.15 10.59
CA SER A 28 -21.72 6.75 10.00
C SER A 28 -20.62 5.71 9.78
N LYS A 29 -19.85 5.87 8.71
CA LYS A 29 -18.70 5.00 8.39
C LYS A 29 -17.37 5.58 8.84
N SER A 30 -17.38 6.84 9.29
CA SER A 30 -16.20 7.55 9.74
C SER A 30 -15.82 7.13 11.15
N HIS A 31 -14.54 6.86 11.36
CA HIS A 31 -13.96 6.43 12.63
C HIS A 31 -12.50 6.88 12.73
N THR A 32 -11.89 6.64 13.89
CA THR A 32 -10.46 6.92 14.10
C THR A 32 -9.70 5.65 14.44
N ILE A 33 -8.48 5.55 13.91
CA ILE A 33 -7.50 4.53 14.28
C ILE A 33 -6.35 5.18 15.04
N ALA A 34 -6.04 4.67 16.23
CA ALA A 34 -4.91 5.06 17.04
C ALA A 34 -3.80 4.00 16.98
N ILE A 35 -2.57 4.47 16.75
CA ILE A 35 -1.34 3.68 16.82
C ILE A 35 -0.42 4.41 17.80
N GLU A 36 0.19 3.68 18.73
CA GLU A 36 1.05 4.25 19.76
C GLU A 36 2.15 5.14 19.15
N GLY A 37 2.28 6.36 19.67
CA GLY A 37 3.28 7.34 19.22
C GLY A 37 2.99 8.02 17.87
N LYS A 38 1.83 7.78 17.25
CA LYS A 38 1.43 8.40 15.97
C LYS A 38 0.21 9.30 16.13
N THR A 39 0.03 10.21 15.18
CA THR A 39 -1.20 11.00 15.05
C THR A 39 -2.39 10.09 14.77
N LEU A 40 -3.57 10.49 15.21
CA LEU A 40 -4.81 9.77 14.89
C LEU A 40 -5.03 9.71 13.38
N LEU A 41 -5.36 8.52 12.88
CA LEU A 41 -5.74 8.31 11.51
C LEU A 41 -7.26 8.39 11.40
N HIS A 42 -7.75 9.35 10.62
CA HIS A 42 -9.17 9.47 10.31
C HIS A 42 -9.49 8.62 9.08
N VAL A 43 -10.44 7.70 9.24
CA VAL A 43 -10.76 6.68 8.24
C VAL A 43 -12.26 6.66 8.02
N SER A 44 -12.67 6.37 6.80
CA SER A 44 -14.05 6.06 6.43
C SER A 44 -14.08 4.84 5.49
N ALA A 45 -15.26 4.36 5.14
CA ALA A 45 -15.39 3.47 3.98
C ALA A 45 -15.03 4.22 2.68
N ALA A 46 -14.65 3.47 1.64
CA ALA A 46 -14.42 4.03 0.32
C ALA A 46 -15.69 4.70 -0.26
N LYS A 47 -15.51 5.65 -1.19
CA LYS A 47 -16.61 6.37 -1.85
C LYS A 47 -17.63 5.45 -2.50
N VAL A 48 -17.16 4.38 -3.16
CA VAL A 48 -18.02 3.35 -3.80
C VAL A 48 -18.93 2.64 -2.79
N PHE A 49 -18.51 2.61 -1.52
CA PHE A 49 -19.28 2.11 -0.39
C PHE A 49 -19.94 3.23 0.41
N LYS A 50 -20.17 4.41 -0.18
CA LYS A 50 -20.84 5.56 0.43
C LYS A 50 -20.18 6.04 1.74
N GLY A 51 -18.85 6.09 1.79
CA GLY A 51 -18.12 6.79 2.84
C GLY A 51 -17.62 8.17 2.41
N ASP A 52 -16.99 8.89 3.33
CA ASP A 52 -16.38 10.19 3.10
C ASP A 52 -15.11 10.06 2.22
N PRO A 53 -15.11 10.59 0.99
CA PRO A 53 -13.97 10.48 0.07
C PRO A 53 -12.77 11.36 0.45
N THR A 54 -12.90 12.23 1.45
CA THR A 54 -11.79 13.07 1.94
C THR A 54 -10.92 12.37 2.98
N LEU A 55 -11.37 11.21 3.48
CA LEU A 55 -10.65 10.40 4.45
C LEU A 55 -10.06 9.16 3.77
N TYR A 56 -9.00 8.61 4.37
CA TYR A 56 -8.50 7.30 3.96
C TYR A 56 -9.56 6.22 4.17
N ASN A 57 -9.46 5.13 3.41
CA ASN A 57 -10.24 3.93 3.62
C ASN A 57 -9.34 2.69 3.77
N PRO A 58 -9.85 1.56 4.30
CA PRO A 58 -9.05 0.35 4.49
C PRO A 58 -8.38 -0.15 3.20
N GLU A 59 -9.05 -0.01 2.06
CA GLU A 59 -8.54 -0.40 0.75
C GLU A 59 -7.31 0.43 0.34
N ASP A 60 -7.38 1.76 0.48
CA ASP A 60 -6.25 2.68 0.25
C ASP A 60 -5.07 2.32 1.16
N LEU A 61 -5.34 2.04 2.43
CA LEU A 61 -4.32 1.75 3.43
C LEU A 61 -3.61 0.43 3.17
N LEU A 62 -4.33 -0.61 2.70
CA LEU A 62 -3.72 -1.87 2.30
C LEU A 62 -2.84 -1.69 1.08
N LEU A 63 -3.34 -1.04 0.02
CA LEU A 63 -2.57 -0.78 -1.19
C LEU A 63 -1.31 0.03 -0.88
N SER A 64 -1.45 1.11 -0.10
CA SER A 64 -0.33 1.93 0.36
C SER A 64 0.71 1.14 1.15
N SER A 65 0.26 0.20 1.99
CA SER A 65 1.14 -0.66 2.77
C SER A 65 1.95 -1.62 1.89
N VAL A 66 1.33 -2.17 0.83
CA VAL A 66 2.00 -3.04 -0.15
C VAL A 66 3.05 -2.25 -0.93
N VAL A 67 2.67 -1.09 -1.48
CA VAL A 67 3.58 -0.19 -2.22
C VAL A 67 4.80 0.17 -1.38
N SER A 68 4.57 0.64 -0.14
CA SER A 68 5.64 1.06 0.76
C SER A 68 6.56 -0.10 1.15
N CYS A 69 6.00 -1.26 1.50
CA CYS A 69 6.80 -2.42 1.90
C CYS A 69 7.63 -2.99 0.75
N HIS A 70 7.06 -3.02 -0.47
CA HIS A 70 7.79 -3.44 -1.67
C HIS A 70 8.94 -2.47 -1.98
N MET A 71 8.68 -1.16 -1.97
CA MET A 71 9.72 -0.14 -2.16
C MET A 71 10.88 -0.35 -1.18
N MET A 72 10.62 -0.45 0.13
CA MET A 72 11.69 -0.64 1.13
C MET A 72 12.48 -1.93 0.88
N SER A 73 11.81 -3.01 0.51
CA SER A 73 12.45 -4.29 0.17
C SER A 73 13.32 -4.16 -1.09
N TYR A 74 12.87 -3.38 -2.07
CA TYR A 74 13.58 -3.09 -3.31
C TYR A 74 14.83 -2.25 -3.06
N LEU A 75 14.71 -1.16 -2.29
CA LEU A 75 15.85 -0.33 -1.89
C LEU A 75 16.92 -1.18 -1.19
N TYR A 76 16.52 -2.06 -0.28
CA TYR A 76 17.43 -2.97 0.41
C TYR A 76 18.18 -3.90 -0.56
N VAL A 77 17.50 -4.58 -1.50
CA VAL A 77 18.20 -5.47 -2.42
C VAL A 77 19.08 -4.71 -3.42
N CYS A 78 18.71 -3.50 -3.80
CA CYS A 78 19.57 -2.65 -4.63
C CYS A 78 20.85 -2.25 -3.90
N GLU A 79 20.76 -1.89 -2.61
CA GLU A 79 21.93 -1.61 -1.77
C GLU A 79 22.86 -2.83 -1.70
N GLN A 80 22.32 -4.03 -1.46
CA GLN A 80 23.12 -5.27 -1.40
C GLN A 80 23.85 -5.60 -2.72
N ASN A 81 23.37 -5.09 -3.85
CA ASN A 81 23.95 -5.31 -5.18
C ASN A 81 24.71 -4.11 -5.74
N GLY A 82 24.96 -3.08 -4.90
CA GLY A 82 25.71 -1.89 -5.27
C GLY A 82 25.01 -1.04 -6.34
N ILE A 83 23.68 -1.03 -6.36
CA ILE A 83 22.87 -0.21 -7.28
C ILE A 83 22.48 1.07 -6.58
N GLU A 84 23.01 2.19 -7.06
CA GLU A 84 22.66 3.51 -6.56
C GLU A 84 21.34 4.00 -7.19
N ILE A 85 20.28 4.04 -6.37
CA ILE A 85 18.97 4.58 -6.72
C ILE A 85 18.96 6.09 -6.49
N ILE A 86 18.47 6.83 -7.47
CA ILE A 86 18.26 8.29 -7.44
C ILE A 86 16.82 8.61 -7.06
N SER A 87 15.84 7.90 -7.63
CA SER A 87 14.43 8.06 -7.29
C SER A 87 13.64 6.79 -7.50
N TYR A 88 12.53 6.70 -6.78
CA TYR A 88 11.53 5.64 -6.90
C TYR A 88 10.15 6.29 -6.81
N SER A 89 9.28 5.97 -7.75
CA SER A 89 7.85 6.32 -7.70
C SER A 89 7.03 5.12 -8.15
N ASP A 90 5.82 4.96 -7.62
CA ASP A 90 4.94 3.86 -7.98
C ASP A 90 3.50 4.35 -8.07
N SER A 91 2.87 4.10 -9.22
CA SER A 91 1.45 4.35 -9.46
C SER A 91 0.70 3.02 -9.44
N ALA A 92 0.57 2.45 -8.25
CA ALA A 92 -0.01 1.12 -8.08
C ALA A 92 -1.54 1.13 -8.19
N GLU A 93 -2.07 0.02 -8.67
CA GLU A 93 -3.51 -0.21 -8.80
C GLU A 93 -3.91 -1.50 -8.09
N ALA A 94 -5.15 -1.57 -7.62
CA ALA A 94 -5.67 -2.75 -6.94
C ALA A 94 -7.11 -3.02 -7.36
N THR A 95 -7.44 -4.29 -7.57
CA THR A 95 -8.80 -4.70 -7.93
C THR A 95 -9.47 -5.37 -6.74
N LEU A 96 -10.57 -4.78 -6.27
CA LEU A 96 -11.47 -5.36 -5.27
C LEU A 96 -12.70 -5.96 -5.97
N GLU A 97 -12.93 -7.26 -5.76
CA GLU A 97 -14.14 -7.94 -6.21
C GLU A 97 -15.20 -7.91 -5.09
N VAL A 98 -16.43 -7.54 -5.44
CA VAL A 98 -17.59 -7.55 -4.52
C VAL A 98 -18.66 -8.46 -5.11
N LEU A 99 -19.09 -9.44 -4.33
CA LEU A 99 -20.09 -10.43 -4.69
C LEU A 99 -21.50 -9.93 -4.38
N ALA A 100 -22.52 -10.53 -5.01
CA ALA A 100 -23.92 -10.14 -4.84
C ALA A 100 -24.43 -10.23 -3.38
N ASN A 101 -23.80 -11.05 -2.54
CA ASN A 101 -24.12 -11.18 -1.12
C ASN A 101 -23.46 -10.08 -0.24
N GLY A 102 -22.72 -9.14 -0.84
CA GLY A 102 -22.03 -8.05 -0.16
C GLY A 102 -20.64 -8.39 0.39
N SER A 103 -20.20 -9.65 0.29
CA SER A 103 -18.81 -10.04 0.62
C SER A 103 -17.86 -9.73 -0.54
N GLY A 104 -16.55 -9.77 -0.30
CA GLY A 104 -15.56 -9.45 -1.33
C GLY A 104 -14.13 -9.67 -0.89
N ARG A 105 -13.18 -9.46 -1.80
CA ARG A 105 -11.74 -9.50 -1.53
C ARG A 105 -10.95 -8.77 -2.61
N PHE A 106 -9.72 -8.38 -2.30
CA PHE A 106 -8.75 -8.04 -3.33
C PHE A 106 -8.42 -9.28 -4.15
N VAL A 107 -8.41 -9.14 -5.48
CA VAL A 107 -8.07 -10.21 -6.42
C VAL A 107 -6.73 -9.99 -7.10
N SER A 108 -6.25 -8.74 -7.16
CA SER A 108 -4.91 -8.41 -7.63
C SER A 108 -4.46 -7.04 -7.14
N ILE A 109 -3.14 -6.87 -7.04
CA ILE A 109 -2.46 -5.58 -7.01
C ILE A 109 -1.42 -5.57 -8.13
N GLN A 110 -1.32 -4.45 -8.83
CA GLN A 110 -0.30 -4.18 -9.83
C GLN A 110 0.56 -3.02 -9.34
N LEU A 111 1.84 -3.28 -9.14
CA LEU A 111 2.83 -2.25 -8.85
C LEU A 111 3.44 -1.79 -10.17
N ASN A 112 3.56 -0.48 -10.35
CA ASN A 112 4.14 0.17 -11.53
C ASN A 112 5.36 1.04 -11.13
N PRO A 113 6.44 0.44 -10.60
CA PRO A 113 7.60 1.21 -10.16
C PRO A 113 8.31 1.87 -11.34
N ILE A 114 8.62 3.15 -11.20
CA ILE A 114 9.56 3.87 -12.05
C ILE A 114 10.78 4.18 -11.17
N VAL A 115 11.92 3.61 -11.56
CA VAL A 115 13.17 3.72 -10.81
C VAL A 115 14.20 4.45 -11.66
N ILE A 116 14.82 5.49 -11.10
CA ILE A 116 15.96 6.14 -11.73
C ILE A 116 17.21 5.70 -10.97
N ILE A 117 18.20 5.17 -11.70
CA ILE A 117 19.50 4.75 -11.14
C ILE A 117 20.66 5.57 -11.72
N ARG A 118 21.81 5.58 -11.04
CA ARG A 118 23.00 6.29 -11.56
C ARG A 118 23.75 5.52 -12.63
N ASN A 119 23.96 4.22 -12.43
CA ASN A 119 24.83 3.41 -13.29
C ASN A 119 24.03 2.68 -14.38
N LYS A 120 24.27 3.04 -15.64
CA LYS A 120 23.64 2.41 -16.82
C LYS A 120 23.90 0.91 -16.94
N GLU A 121 25.08 0.44 -16.53
CA GLU A 121 25.45 -0.98 -16.62
C GLU A 121 24.60 -1.86 -15.69
N LYS A 122 23.97 -1.26 -14.67
CA LYS A 122 23.14 -1.94 -13.68
C LYS A 122 21.65 -2.00 -14.04
N LEU A 123 21.23 -1.45 -15.18
CA LEU A 123 19.81 -1.37 -15.57
C LEU A 123 19.08 -2.71 -15.54
N VAL A 124 19.65 -3.72 -16.20
CA VAL A 124 19.03 -5.06 -16.30
C VAL A 124 18.97 -5.74 -14.93
N GLU A 125 20.00 -5.55 -14.10
CA GLU A 125 20.03 -6.07 -12.74
C GLU A 125 18.96 -5.38 -11.88
N ALA A 126 18.89 -4.05 -11.91
CA ALA A 126 17.91 -3.24 -11.18
C ALA A 126 16.47 -3.64 -11.53
N LEU A 127 16.15 -3.90 -12.80
CA LEU A 127 14.84 -4.40 -13.23
C LEU A 127 14.53 -5.78 -12.63
N ASN A 128 15.49 -6.69 -12.63
CA ASN A 128 15.29 -8.06 -12.14
C ASN A 128 15.13 -8.14 -10.61
N LEU A 129 15.71 -7.20 -9.87
CA LEU A 129 15.67 -7.20 -8.41
C LEU A 129 14.26 -7.00 -7.83
N HIS A 130 13.28 -6.51 -8.59
CA HIS A 130 11.88 -6.48 -8.14
C HIS A 130 11.35 -7.86 -7.74
N LYS A 131 11.77 -8.93 -8.45
CA LYS A 131 11.38 -10.32 -8.11
C LYS A 131 11.95 -10.75 -6.76
N GLN A 132 13.18 -10.34 -6.43
CA GLN A 132 13.80 -10.64 -5.15
C GLN A 132 13.18 -9.79 -4.03
N ALA A 133 12.94 -8.51 -4.30
CA ALA A 133 12.26 -7.61 -3.38
C ALA A 133 10.88 -8.14 -2.94
N ASN A 134 10.09 -8.65 -3.89
CA ASN A 134 8.77 -9.23 -3.58
C ASN A 134 8.86 -10.42 -2.61
N LYS A 135 9.90 -11.26 -2.73
CA LYS A 135 10.11 -12.39 -1.79
C LYS A 135 10.44 -11.93 -0.37
N LEU A 136 11.00 -10.74 -0.22
CA LEU A 136 11.34 -10.14 1.08
C LEU A 136 10.22 -9.26 1.64
N CYS A 137 9.30 -8.80 0.79
CA CYS A 137 8.20 -7.93 1.17
C CYS A 137 7.25 -8.63 2.16
N PHE A 138 7.27 -8.20 3.43
CA PHE A 138 6.46 -8.80 4.48
C PHE A 138 4.96 -8.71 4.19
N ILE A 139 4.50 -7.57 3.66
CA ILE A 139 3.08 -7.37 3.35
C ILE A 139 2.66 -8.23 2.16
N ALA A 140 3.46 -8.31 1.10
CA ALA A 140 3.16 -9.17 -0.04
C ALA A 140 3.08 -10.66 0.37
N ASN A 141 4.02 -11.11 1.20
CA ASN A 141 4.01 -12.46 1.78
C ASN A 141 2.83 -12.73 2.75
N SER A 142 2.10 -11.69 3.14
CA SER A 142 0.91 -11.77 4.01
C SER A 142 -0.40 -11.73 3.23
N CYS A 143 -0.35 -11.46 1.92
CA CYS A 143 -1.53 -11.42 1.04
C CYS A 143 -1.79 -12.80 0.40
N ASN A 144 -3.06 -13.09 0.10
CA ASN A 144 -3.49 -14.34 -0.52
C ASN A 144 -3.95 -14.18 -1.98
N PHE A 145 -3.52 -13.10 -2.63
CA PHE A 145 -3.82 -12.75 -4.02
C PHE A 145 -2.52 -12.30 -4.72
N PRO A 146 -2.44 -12.38 -6.06
CA PRO A 146 -1.25 -11.98 -6.79
C PRO A 146 -0.92 -10.48 -6.64
N ILE A 147 0.38 -10.20 -6.49
CA ILE A 147 0.97 -8.86 -6.55
C ILE A 147 1.96 -8.87 -7.71
N GLU A 148 1.57 -8.22 -8.81
CA GLU A 148 2.31 -8.18 -10.05
C GLU A 148 3.17 -6.91 -10.12
N HIS A 149 4.28 -6.97 -10.87
CA HIS A 149 5.24 -5.88 -10.95
C HIS A 149 5.52 -5.57 -12.41
N PHE A 150 5.31 -4.32 -12.81
CA PHE A 150 5.59 -3.82 -14.16
C PHE A 150 6.61 -2.66 -14.06
N PRO A 151 7.86 -2.96 -13.65
CA PRO A 151 8.83 -1.91 -13.39
C PRO A 151 9.43 -1.34 -14.67
N ILE A 152 9.70 -0.04 -14.64
CA ILE A 152 10.55 0.69 -15.57
C ILE A 152 11.78 1.16 -14.81
N CYS A 153 12.95 1.02 -15.41
CA CYS A 153 14.21 1.50 -14.84
C CYS A 153 14.94 2.35 -15.88
N GLU A 154 15.31 3.55 -15.47
CA GLU A 154 15.97 4.56 -16.29
C GLU A 154 17.26 5.02 -15.62
N VAL A 155 18.14 5.65 -16.40
CA VAL A 155 19.38 6.25 -15.88
C VAL A 155 19.17 7.74 -15.75
N VAL A 156 19.70 8.34 -14.69
CA VAL A 156 19.70 9.80 -14.54
C VAL A 156 20.22 10.47 -15.81
N ALA A 157 19.47 11.44 -16.32
CA ALA A 157 19.90 12.23 -17.47
C ALA A 157 21.19 12.96 -17.12
N THR A 158 22.23 12.76 -17.93
CA THR A 158 23.43 13.59 -17.84
C THR A 158 23.11 14.89 -18.56
N ASN A 159 22.92 15.98 -17.80
CA ASN A 159 22.91 17.32 -18.40
C ASN A 159 24.35 17.59 -18.87
N THR A 160 24.60 17.38 -20.16
CA THR A 160 25.76 17.95 -20.88
C THR A 160 25.58 19.44 -21.07
#